data_AF-A0A0Q0ERU6-F1
#
_entry.id   AF-A0A0Q0ERU6-F1
#
_cell.length_a   1.000
_cell.length_b   1.000
_cell.length_c   1.000
_cell.angle_alpha   90.00
_cell.angle_beta   90.00
_cell.angle_gamma   90.00
#
_symmetry.space_group_name_H-M   'P 1'
#
loop_
_entity.id
_entity.type
_entity.pdbx_description
1 polymer ?
#
loop_
_entity_poly.entity_id
_entity_poly.type
_entity_poly.pdbx_seq_one_letter_code
_entity_poly.pdbx_strand_id
1 'polypeptide(L)'
;MVLITLNKEIEVSSEPLVRLQGEVYYLPRRSLPTGCRLTVTLSDSSLADVPATVIDARETQITQQVPLPFELGYVAGRYPVQGHTYALSARIEHEGKLVWINVSVRPS
;
A
#
# COMPACT_ATOMS: atom_id res chain seq x y z
N MET A 1 -13.42 -4.35 9.00
CA MET A 1 -13.69 -3.97 7.61
C MET A 1 -12.91 -2.69 7.35
N VAL A 2 -11.89 -2.76 6.50
CA VAL A 2 -11.04 -1.61 6.12
C VAL A 2 -11.33 -1.34 4.66
N LEU A 3 -11.69 -0.10 4.35
CA LEU A 3 -11.95 0.35 2.99
C LEU A 3 -10.66 1.01 2.48
N ILE A 4 -10.11 0.59 1.35
CA ILE A 4 -8.98 1.29 0.74
C ILE A 4 -9.52 2.13 -0.41
N THR A 5 -9.54 3.45 -0.24
CA THR A 5 -9.90 4.41 -1.30
C THR A 5 -8.66 4.75 -2.11
N LEU A 6 -8.75 4.79 -3.44
CA LEU A 6 -7.61 5.05 -4.34
C LEU A 6 -7.82 6.35 -5.13
N ASN A 7 -6.85 7.26 -5.08
CA ASN A 7 -6.79 8.46 -5.92
C ASN A 7 -5.51 8.39 -6.79
N LYS A 8 -5.64 8.67 -8.09
CA LYS A 8 -4.54 8.61 -9.07
C LYS A 8 -4.22 10.02 -9.56
N GLU A 9 -3.00 10.51 -9.28
CA GLU A 9 -2.45 11.73 -9.90
C GLU A 9 -1.31 11.35 -10.84
N ILE A 10 -1.33 11.91 -12.05
CA ILE A 10 -0.35 11.64 -13.11
C ILE A 10 0.52 12.89 -13.29
N GLU A 11 1.81 12.81 -12.95
CA GLU A 11 2.81 13.82 -13.34
C GLU A 11 3.64 13.27 -14.53
N VAL A 12 3.86 14.12 -15.54
CA VAL A 12 4.48 13.73 -16.81
C VAL A 12 5.92 14.24 -16.87
N SER A 13 6.92 13.35 -16.74
CA SER A 13 8.30 13.60 -17.20
C SER A 13 9.03 12.28 -17.50
N SER A 14 9.35 12.07 -18.78
CA SER A 14 10.19 11.06 -19.48
C SER A 14 10.09 9.56 -19.15
N GLU A 15 9.65 9.17 -17.95
CA GLU A 15 8.95 7.92 -17.64
C GLU A 15 7.85 8.33 -16.66
N PRO A 16 6.57 8.44 -17.05
CA PRO A 16 5.55 9.03 -16.19
C PRO A 16 5.42 8.19 -14.92
N LEU A 17 5.98 8.71 -13.82
CA LEU A 17 5.82 8.13 -12.50
C LEU A 17 4.42 8.49 -12.04
N VAL A 18 3.59 7.46 -11.89
CA VAL A 18 2.22 7.58 -11.42
C VAL A 18 2.22 7.44 -9.92
N ARG A 19 1.52 8.36 -9.25
CA ARG A 19 1.27 8.29 -7.81
C ARG A 19 -0.04 7.56 -7.56
N LEU A 20 0.04 6.46 -6.83
CA LEU A 20 -1.07 5.72 -6.25
C LEU A 20 -1.25 6.19 -4.81
N GLN A 21 -2.23 7.04 -4.59
CA GLN A 21 -2.57 7.51 -3.26
C GLN A 21 -3.76 6.73 -2.72
N GLY A 22 -3.80 6.57 -1.40
CA GLY A 22 -4.96 6.01 -0.75
C GLY A 22 -4.91 6.16 0.76
N GLU A 23 -5.90 5.56 1.40
CA GLU A 23 -6.09 5.67 2.84
C GLU A 23 -6.19 4.27 3.46
N VAL A 24 -5.41 4.06 4.52
CA VAL A 24 -5.55 2.89 5.39
C VAL A 24 -6.45 3.26 6.55
N TYR A 25 -7.60 2.61 6.60
CA TYR A 25 -8.44 2.60 7.78
C TYR A 25 -8.07 1.40 8.63
N TYR A 26 -8.26 1.48 9.93
CA TYR A 26 -8.28 0.33 10.81
C TYR A 26 -9.42 0.54 11.79
N LEU A 27 -10.09 -0.54 12.18
CA LEU A 27 -11.13 -0.49 13.21
C LEU A 27 -10.50 -0.89 14.54
N PRO A 28 -10.20 0.05 15.44
CA PRO A 28 -9.80 -0.32 16.78
C PRO A 28 -11.02 -0.74 17.62
N ARG A 29 -10.84 -1.76 18.48
CA ARG A 29 -11.50 -1.77 19.81
C ARG A 29 -10.64 -1.09 20.89
N ARG A 30 -9.38 -0.73 20.59
CA ARG A 30 -8.45 0.03 21.44
C ARG A 30 -7.54 0.92 20.58
N SER A 31 -7.21 2.11 21.07
CA SER A 31 -6.26 3.04 20.42
C SER A 31 -4.92 2.36 20.12
N LEU A 32 -4.33 2.68 18.96
CA LEU A 32 -2.95 2.29 18.69
C LEU A 32 -2.01 3.03 19.66
N PRO A 33 -1.02 2.36 20.24
CA PRO A 33 0.02 3.03 21.00
C PRO A 33 0.82 3.97 20.08
N THR A 34 1.33 5.06 20.65
CA THR A 34 2.22 6.00 19.97
C THR A 34 3.50 5.28 19.53
N GLY A 35 4.01 5.59 18.33
CA GLY A 35 5.25 4.98 17.82
C GLY A 35 5.05 3.76 16.93
N CYS A 36 3.80 3.48 16.51
CA CYS A 36 3.54 2.51 15.47
C CYS A 36 4.06 3.02 14.10
N ARG A 37 4.51 2.10 13.25
CA ARG A 37 4.90 2.33 11.86
C ARG A 37 3.92 1.62 10.94
N LEU A 38 3.45 2.31 9.92
CA LEU A 38 2.65 1.76 8.84
C LEU A 38 3.56 1.53 7.63
N THR A 39 3.62 0.31 7.14
CA THR A 39 4.29 -0.06 5.89
C THR A 39 3.24 -0.46 4.88
N VAL A 40 3.14 0.28 3.78
CA VAL A 40 2.26 -0.04 2.65
C VAL A 40 3.12 -0.50 1.48
N THR A 41 2.77 -1.65 0.90
CA THR A 41 3.54 -2.26 -0.18
C THR A 41 2.60 -2.56 -1.35
N LEU A 42 2.99 -2.12 -2.54
CA LEU A 42 2.39 -2.54 -3.81
C LEU A 42 3.26 -3.62 -4.42
N SER A 43 2.65 -4.74 -4.78
CA SER A 43 3.33 -5.87 -5.37
C SER A 43 2.54 -6.47 -6.53
N ASP A 44 3.26 -7.03 -7.48
CA ASP A 44 2.72 -7.85 -8.57
C ASP A 44 2.67 -9.31 -8.10
N SER A 45 1.47 -9.82 -7.91
CA SER A 45 1.18 -11.20 -7.51
C SER A 45 0.53 -12.00 -8.65
N SER A 46 0.81 -11.64 -9.90
CA SER A 46 0.31 -12.36 -11.09
C SER A 46 0.76 -13.82 -11.14
N LEU A 47 1.92 -14.14 -10.56
CA LEU A 47 2.47 -15.49 -10.49
C LEU A 47 2.13 -16.12 -9.14
N ALA A 48 1.30 -17.17 -9.16
CA ALA A 48 0.80 -17.82 -7.94
C ALA A 48 1.88 -18.60 -7.15
N ASP A 49 2.96 -19.04 -7.82
CA ASP A 49 3.99 -19.91 -7.25
C ASP A 49 5.33 -19.19 -6.97
N VAL A 50 5.34 -17.85 -7.07
CA VAL A 50 6.55 -17.04 -6.92
C VAL A 50 6.27 -15.94 -5.88
N PRO A 51 7.24 -15.57 -5.03
CA PRO A 51 7.10 -14.41 -4.17
C PRO A 51 6.69 -13.18 -4.98
N ALA A 52 5.68 -12.45 -4.51
CA ALA A 52 5.17 -11.28 -5.21
C ALA A 52 6.29 -10.25 -5.44
N THR A 53 6.38 -9.73 -6.65
CA THR A 53 7.42 -8.75 -6.99
C THR A 53 7.01 -7.40 -6.42
N VAL A 54 7.81 -6.85 -5.50
CA VAL A 54 7.56 -5.54 -4.91
C VAL A 54 7.79 -4.46 -5.95
N ILE A 55 6.76 -3.66 -6.23
CA ILE A 55 6.81 -2.52 -7.16
C ILE A 55 7.28 -1.27 -6.40
N ASP A 56 6.65 -0.99 -5.26
CA ASP A 56 7.04 0.07 -4.35
C ASP A 56 6.60 -0.27 -2.92
N ALA A 57 7.32 0.25 -1.94
CA ALA A 57 7.00 0.10 -0.53
C ALA A 57 7.28 1.40 0.21
N ARG A 58 6.35 1.83 1.06
CA ARG A 58 6.47 3.04 1.86
C ARG A 58 6.18 2.79 3.31
N GLU A 59 7.14 3.18 4.13
CA GLU A 59 7.03 3.20 5.58
C GLU A 59 6.76 4.63 6.06
N THR A 60 5.71 4.79 6.86
CA THR A 60 5.30 6.06 7.45
C THR A 60 5.07 5.87 8.95
N GLN A 61 5.53 6.81 9.76
CA GLN A 61 5.22 6.82 11.18
C GLN A 61 3.75 7.19 11.40
N ILE A 62 3.05 6.43 12.23
CA ILE A 62 1.67 6.74 12.59
C ILE A 62 1.69 7.86 13.62
N THR A 63 1.41 9.08 13.15
CA THR A 63 1.34 10.31 13.96
C THR A 63 -0.09 10.77 14.23
N GLN A 64 -1.06 10.22 13.51
CA GLN A 64 -2.47 10.59 13.59
C GLN A 64 -3.36 9.35 13.67
N GLN A 65 -4.63 9.55 14.04
CA GLN A 65 -5.64 8.51 13.91
C GLN A 65 -6.13 8.38 12.46
N VAL A 66 -6.81 7.28 12.15
CA VAL A 66 -7.35 7.00 10.81
C VAL A 66 -8.22 8.15 10.28
N PRO A 67 -8.25 8.37 8.96
CA PRO A 67 -7.52 7.62 7.92
C PRO A 67 -6.01 7.89 7.92
N LEU A 68 -5.21 6.86 7.64
CA LEU A 68 -3.76 6.99 7.44
C LEU A 68 -3.47 7.11 5.94
N PRO A 69 -3.12 8.29 5.43
CA PRO A 69 -2.81 8.45 4.01
C PRO A 69 -1.50 7.74 3.68
N PHE A 70 -1.45 7.16 2.48
CA PHE A 70 -0.23 6.65 1.88
C PHE A 70 -0.15 7.08 0.42
N GLU A 71 1.08 7.09 -0.09
CA GLU A 71 1.38 7.33 -1.49
C GLU A 71 2.41 6.30 -1.93
N LEU A 72 2.22 5.71 -3.11
CA LEU A 72 3.13 4.77 -3.74
C LEU A 72 3.39 5.23 -5.18
N GLY A 73 4.59 4.97 -5.68
CA GLY A 73 4.98 5.32 -7.05
C GLY A 73 5.11 4.10 -7.96
N TYR A 74 4.62 4.18 -9.19
CA TYR A 74 4.93 3.18 -10.22
C TYR A 74 5.10 3.83 -11.59
N VAL A 75 5.87 3.21 -12.48
CA VAL A 75 6.13 3.74 -13.83
C VAL A 75 4.99 3.34 -14.77
N ALA A 76 4.26 4.31 -15.37
CA ALA A 76 3.09 4.04 -16.21
C ALA A 76 3.42 3.25 -17.50
N GLY A 77 4.67 3.31 -17.96
CA GLY A 77 5.14 2.51 -19.10
C GLY A 77 5.46 1.05 -18.75
N ARG A 78 5.52 0.71 -17.45
CA ARG A 78 5.81 -0.64 -16.95
C ARG A 78 4.61 -1.30 -16.29
N TYR A 79 3.75 -0.53 -15.63
CA TYR A 79 2.56 -1.01 -14.91
C TYR A 79 1.34 -0.10 -15.15
N PRO A 80 0.11 -0.62 -15.08
CA PRO A 80 -0.24 -2.03 -14.92
C PRO A 80 -0.11 -2.81 -16.24
N VAL A 81 0.19 -4.11 -16.14
CA VAL A 81 0.28 -5.05 -17.25
C VAL A 81 -1.03 -5.83 -17.33
N GLN A 82 -1.62 -5.93 -18.51
CA GLN A 82 -2.89 -6.62 -18.70
C GLN A 82 -2.77 -8.11 -18.30
N GLY A 83 -3.75 -8.59 -17.52
CA GLY A 83 -3.78 -9.97 -17.02
C GLY A 83 -2.93 -10.20 -15.77
N HIS A 84 -2.25 -9.18 -15.26
CA HIS A 84 -1.56 -9.26 -13.98
C HIS A 84 -2.52 -9.00 -12.82
N THR A 85 -2.10 -9.42 -11.63
CA THR A 85 -2.84 -9.20 -10.40
C THR A 85 -1.94 -8.42 -9.45
N TYR A 86 -2.46 -7.32 -8.91
CA TYR A 86 -1.70 -6.46 -8.01
C TYR A 86 -2.25 -6.59 -6.59
N ALA A 87 -1.34 -6.78 -5.65
CA ALA A 87 -1.63 -6.86 -4.24
C ALA A 87 -1.09 -5.61 -3.53
N LEU A 88 -1.98 -4.96 -2.77
CA LEU A 88 -1.65 -3.87 -1.87
C LEU A 88 -1.72 -4.40 -0.44
N SER A 89 -0.59 -4.41 0.27
CA SER A 89 -0.54 -4.81 1.67
C SER A 89 -0.27 -3.62 2.58
N ALA A 90 -0.99 -3.52 3.69
CA ALA A 90 -0.75 -2.58 4.76
C ALA A 90 -0.37 -3.33 6.03
N ARG A 91 0.78 -2.99 6.62
CA ARG A 91 1.35 -3.62 7.81
C ARG A 91 1.56 -2.55 8.87
N ILE A 92 1.09 -2.79 10.09
CA ILE A 92 1.35 -1.92 11.23
C ILE A 92 2.24 -2.66 12.22
N GLU A 93 3.38 -2.06 12.55
CA GLU A 93 4.35 -2.59 13.50
C GLU A 93 4.56 -1.61 14.65
N HIS A 94 4.74 -2.14 15.86
CA HIS A 94 5.07 -1.35 17.05
C HIS A 94 6.30 -1.99 17.69
N GLU A 95 7.40 -1.23 17.79
CA GLU A 95 8.68 -1.72 18.32
C GLU A 95 9.16 -3.02 17.63
N GLY A 96 8.96 -3.12 16.30
CA GLY A 96 9.33 -4.30 15.52
C GLY A 96 8.41 -5.51 15.70
N LYS A 97 7.32 -5.39 16.48
CA LYS A 97 6.29 -6.42 16.61
C LYS A 97 5.14 -6.11 15.66
N LEU A 98 4.75 -7.13 14.88
CA LEU A 98 3.57 -7.05 14.03
C LEU A 98 2.33 -6.86 14.90
N VAL A 99 1.70 -5.69 14.79
CA VAL A 99 0.43 -5.38 15.45
C VAL A 99 -0.73 -5.75 14.54
N TRP A 100 -0.58 -5.50 13.24
CA TRP A 100 -1.65 -5.74 12.29
C TRP A 100 -1.13 -5.89 10.86
N ILE A 101 -1.82 -6.69 10.04
CA ILE A 101 -1.56 -6.81 8.61
C ILE A 101 -2.89 -6.98 7.85
N ASN A 102 -2.99 -6.36 6.68
CA ASN A 102 -4.03 -6.61 5.71
C ASN A 102 -3.47 -6.60 4.31
N VAL A 103 -4.07 -7.41 3.45
CA VAL A 103 -3.76 -7.48 2.03
C VAL A 103 -5.07 -7.32 1.27
N SER A 104 -5.07 -6.41 0.30
CA SER A 104 -6.14 -6.20 -0.66
C SER A 104 -5.61 -6.44 -2.06
N VAL A 105 -6.21 -7.39 -2.77
CA VAL A 105 -5.83 -7.75 -4.13
C VAL A 105 -6.81 -7.10 -5.09
N ARG A 106 -6.28 -6.44 -6.14
CA ARG A 106 -7.09 -5.87 -7.22
C ARG A 106 -6.62 -6.42 -8.57
N PRO A 107 -7.52 -7.01 -9.37
CA PRO A 107 -7.22 -7.32 -10.76
C PRO A 107 -7.09 -6.03 -11.57
N SER A 108 -6.17 -5.98 -12.54
CA SER A 108 -6.01 -4.86 -13.49
C SER A 108 -6.80 -5.05 -14.77
#